data_AF-A0A924ZBW7-F1
#
_entry.id   AF-A0A924ZBW7-F1
#
_cell.length_a   1.000
_cell.length_b   1.000
_cell.length_c   1.000
_cell.angle_alpha   90.00
_cell.angle_beta   90.00
_cell.angle_gamma   90.00
#
_symmetry.space_group_name_H-M   'P 1'
#
loop_
_entity.id
_entity.type
_entity.pdbx_description
1 polymer ?
#
loop_
_entity_poly.entity_id
_entity_poly.type
_entity_poly.pdbx_seq_one_letter_code
_entity_poly.pdbx_strand_id
1 'polypeptide(L)'
;MRVRRLRKDQAHLEITAFINLIVVLVPFLLSTAVFSRLAVIDLTLPAQNAPGLEQVKADNLQLEVVVRPEALEVGDRLGGLIQRIPATATGPDVRALQTLVQQIKTRFPDKLEATVLAEPDTSYDTLVKVMDAMRAGHMAQGDRVVRAELFPNISIGDAPVKTR
;
A
#
# COMPACT_ATOMS: atom_id res chain seq x y z
N MET A 1 0.81 28.49 88.48
CA MET A 1 0.14 27.89 87.30
C MET A 1 1.20 27.65 86.23
N ARG A 2 1.57 26.39 85.93
CA ARG A 2 2.62 26.07 84.95
C ARG A 2 2.02 26.01 83.55
N VAL A 3 2.40 26.94 82.67
CA VAL A 3 1.99 26.96 81.26
C VAL A 3 2.83 25.94 80.49
N ARG A 4 2.20 24.87 80.02
CA ARG A 4 2.84 23.82 79.22
C ARG A 4 2.84 24.27 77.76
N ARG A 5 4.02 24.59 77.20
CA ARG A 5 4.17 24.88 75.76
C ARG A 5 3.95 23.59 74.97
N LEU A 6 2.99 23.60 74.05
CA LEU A 6 2.80 22.57 73.04
C LEU A 6 3.99 22.61 72.05
N ARG A 7 4.70 21.49 71.92
CA ARG A 7 5.70 21.30 70.86
C ARG A 7 4.95 21.14 69.54
N LYS A 8 5.29 22.00 68.57
CA LYS A 8 4.78 21.92 67.19
C LYS A 8 5.69 20.94 66.45
N ASP A 9 5.20 19.74 66.17
CA ASP A 9 5.92 18.78 65.34
C ASP A 9 6.05 19.34 63.91
N GLN A 10 7.23 19.16 63.32
CA GLN A 10 7.50 19.56 61.95
C GLN A 10 6.75 18.60 61.02
N ALA A 11 6.02 19.16 60.06
CA ALA A 11 5.35 18.36 59.03
C ALA A 11 6.43 17.62 58.22
N HIS A 12 6.60 16.33 58.52
CA HIS A 12 7.44 15.46 57.72
C HIS A 12 6.74 15.28 56.36
N LEU A 13 7.42 15.68 55.28
CA LEU A 13 6.94 15.39 53.94
C LEU A 13 6.84 13.86 53.81
N GLU A 14 5.68 13.36 53.40
CA GLU A 14 5.44 11.93 53.17
C GLU A 14 6.19 11.47 51.91
N ILE A 15 7.53 11.39 52.02
CA ILE A 15 8.44 11.06 50.91
C ILE A 15 8.08 9.69 50.33
N THR A 16 7.66 8.74 51.17
CA THR A 16 7.18 7.42 50.75
C THR A 16 5.92 7.52 49.88
N ALA A 17 4.97 8.40 50.22
CA ALA A 17 3.77 8.62 49.41
C ALA A 17 4.11 9.24 48.05
N PHE A 18 5.07 10.17 48.02
CA PHE A 18 5.54 10.79 46.79
C PHE A 18 6.30 9.81 45.89
N ILE A 19 7.13 8.95 46.47
CA ILE A 19 7.82 7.86 45.75
C ILE A 19 6.79 6.89 45.16
N ASN A 20 5.77 6.50 45.92
CA ASN A 20 4.71 5.61 45.45
C ASN A 20 3.96 6.23 44.24
N LEU A 21 3.75 7.55 44.22
CA LEU A 21 3.16 8.24 43.09
C LEU A 21 4.06 8.17 41.84
N ILE A 22 5.35 8.45 41.97
CA ILE A 22 6.30 8.41 40.83
C ILE A 22 6.41 6.97 40.27
N VAL A 23 6.50 5.97 41.14
CA VAL A 23 6.62 4.55 40.76
C VAL A 23 5.43 4.07 39.94
N VAL A 24 4.23 4.60 40.17
CA VAL A 24 3.04 4.28 39.37
C VAL A 24 2.99 5.09 38.06
N LEU A 25 3.43 6.34 38.08
CA LEU A 25 3.37 7.24 36.90
C LEU A 25 4.33 6.81 35.78
N VAL A 26 5.54 6.38 36.10
CA VAL A 26 6.56 5.99 35.09
C VAL A 26 6.09 4.84 34.18
N PRO A 27 5.67 3.68 34.70
CA PRO A 27 5.20 2.58 33.86
C PRO A 27 3.88 2.93 33.15
N PHE A 28 3.02 3.74 33.75
CA PHE A 28 1.78 4.21 33.11
C PHE A 28 2.08 5.07 31.87
N LEU A 29 2.97 6.06 32.00
CA LEU A 29 3.38 6.92 30.89
C LEU A 29 4.15 6.16 29.79
N LEU A 30 4.98 5.19 30.17
CA LEU A 30 5.64 4.32 29.21
C LEU A 30 4.63 3.44 28.47
N SER A 31 3.63 2.90 29.16
CA SER A 31 2.55 2.11 28.54
C SER A 31 1.72 2.92 27.56
N THR A 32 1.40 4.19 27.85
CA THR A 32 0.64 5.05 26.92
C THR A 32 1.48 5.44 25.70
N ALA A 33 2.79 5.66 25.87
CA ALA A 33 3.69 5.99 24.76
C ALA A 33 3.85 4.82 23.76
N VAL A 34 3.93 3.57 24.24
CA VAL A 34 4.12 2.40 23.35
C VAL A 34 2.87 2.03 22.54
N PHE A 35 1.67 2.44 22.99
CA PHE A 35 0.42 2.16 22.29
C PHE A 35 0.09 3.17 21.16
N SER A 36 0.81 4.28 21.04
CA SER A 36 0.60 5.22 19.94
C SER A 36 1.39 4.83 18.70
N ARG A 37 1.02 3.69 18.12
CA ARG A 37 1.26 3.37 16.71
C ARG A 37 -0.07 3.03 16.05
N LEU A 38 -0.98 4.00 16.05
CA LEU A 38 -2.13 3.94 15.15
C LEU A 38 -1.58 4.01 13.73
N ALA A 39 -1.84 2.96 12.96
CA ALA A 39 -1.55 2.88 11.55
C ALA A 39 -2.27 4.04 10.84
N VAL A 40 -1.52 5.08 10.51
CA VAL A 40 -1.98 6.08 9.55
C VAL A 40 -1.91 5.38 8.20
N ILE A 41 -3.06 4.99 7.68
CA ILE A 41 -3.19 4.72 6.25
C ILE A 41 -3.15 6.10 5.60
N ASP A 42 -1.98 6.47 5.09
CA ASP A 42 -1.84 7.64 4.21
C ASP A 42 -2.66 7.35 2.95
N LEU A 43 -3.90 7.82 2.93
CA LEU A 43 -4.75 7.82 1.74
C LEU A 43 -4.27 8.98 0.86
N THR A 44 -3.22 8.76 0.08
CA THR A 44 -2.88 9.66 -1.02
C THR A 44 -3.88 9.43 -2.13
N LEU A 45 -4.97 10.20 -2.13
CA LEU A 45 -5.86 10.29 -3.29
C LEU A 45 -5.06 10.98 -4.41
N PRO A 46 -4.71 10.29 -5.52
CA PRO A 46 -4.02 10.95 -6.60
C PRO A 46 -4.91 12.09 -7.13
N ALA A 47 -4.33 13.28 -7.21
CA ALA A 47 -4.97 14.43 -7.83
C ALA A 47 -5.41 14.02 -9.25
N GLN A 48 -6.62 14.43 -9.63
CA GLN A 48 -7.31 13.98 -10.84
C GLN A 48 -6.61 14.29 -12.17
N ASN A 49 -5.38 14.80 -12.17
CA ASN A 49 -4.56 15.03 -13.36
C ASN A 49 -3.07 14.99 -12.98
N ALA A 50 -2.44 13.81 -12.92
CA ALA A 50 -0.98 13.72 -12.96
C ALA A 50 -0.50 12.37 -13.52
N PRO A 51 0.32 12.36 -14.59
CA PRO A 51 1.06 11.18 -14.99
C PRO A 51 2.21 10.98 -13.99
N GLY A 52 2.43 9.77 -13.50
CA GLY A 52 3.66 9.55 -12.72
C GLY A 52 3.73 8.25 -11.96
N LEU A 53 4.48 7.31 -12.53
CA LEU A 53 5.17 6.20 -11.86
C LEU A 53 6.09 6.65 -10.69
N GLU A 54 6.13 7.95 -10.35
CA GLU A 54 7.06 8.58 -9.40
C GLU A 54 6.62 8.50 -7.94
N GLN A 55 5.36 8.17 -7.64
CA GLN A 55 4.86 8.07 -6.27
C GLN A 55 5.07 6.68 -5.64
N VAL A 56 5.54 5.70 -6.41
CA VAL A 56 5.83 4.36 -5.89
C VAL A 56 7.16 4.38 -5.13
N LYS A 57 7.11 4.21 -3.81
CA LYS A 57 8.32 3.97 -2.99
C LYS A 57 9.05 2.76 -3.58
N ALA A 58 10.33 2.95 -3.90
CA ALA A 58 11.14 2.06 -4.75
C ALA A 58 11.12 0.56 -4.35
N ASP A 59 10.80 0.24 -3.10
CA ASP A 59 10.92 -1.13 -2.58
C ASP A 59 9.60 -1.91 -2.48
N ASN A 60 8.43 -1.31 -2.71
CA ASN A 60 7.15 -1.97 -2.40
C ASN A 60 6.04 -1.82 -3.44
N LEU A 61 6.37 -1.87 -4.72
CA LEU A 61 5.37 -2.02 -5.78
C LEU A 61 4.51 -3.27 -5.52
N GLN A 62 3.20 -3.08 -5.47
CA GLN A 62 2.17 -4.11 -5.46
C GLN A 62 1.31 -3.90 -6.70
N LEU A 63 1.78 -4.43 -7.83
CA LEU A 63 1.15 -4.22 -9.13
C LEU A 63 -0.27 -4.78 -9.13
N GLU A 64 -1.23 -3.93 -9.48
CA GLU A 64 -2.64 -4.28 -9.57
C GLU A 64 -3.19 -3.83 -10.91
N VAL A 65 -3.99 -4.69 -11.54
CA VAL A 65 -4.69 -4.40 -12.80
C VAL A 65 -6.16 -4.68 -12.59
N VAL A 66 -6.98 -3.63 -12.65
CA VAL A 66 -8.43 -3.74 -12.60
C VAL A 66 -8.97 -3.81 -14.02
N VAL A 67 -9.67 -4.90 -14.33
CA VAL A 67 -10.31 -5.14 -15.61
C VAL A 67 -11.73 -4.60 -15.55
N ARG A 68 -12.01 -3.57 -16.34
CA ARG A 68 -13.35 -3.00 -16.51
C ARG A 68 -13.80 -3.06 -17.97
N PRO A 69 -15.11 -3.01 -18.23
CA PRO A 69 -15.65 -3.02 -19.60
C PRO A 69 -15.08 -1.88 -20.47
N GLU A 70 -14.88 -0.69 -19.89
CA GLU A 70 -14.46 0.49 -20.62
C GLU A 70 -12.93 0.72 -20.64
N ALA A 71 -12.18 0.09 -19.74
CA ALA A 71 -10.75 0.32 -19.59
C ALA A 71 -10.05 -0.75 -18.73
N LEU A 72 -8.75 -0.89 -18.93
CA LEU A 72 -7.84 -1.51 -17.96
C LEU A 72 -7.25 -0.39 -17.08
N GLU A 73 -7.40 -0.50 -15.77
CA GLU A 73 -6.82 0.43 -14.81
C GLU A 73 -5.59 -0.26 -14.18
N VAL A 74 -4.40 0.24 -14.48
CA VAL A 74 -3.13 -0.28 -13.95
C VAL A 74 -2.67 0.63 -12.83
N GLY A 75 -2.37 0.04 -11.68
CA GLY A 75 -2.03 0.78 -10.47
C GLY A 75 -1.07 0.04 -9.56
N ASP A 76 -0.68 0.74 -8.51
CA ASP A 76 -0.06 0.18 -7.32
C ASP A 76 -1.09 0.17 -6.19
N ARG A 77 -1.23 -0.93 -5.46
CA ARG A 77 -2.21 -1.03 -4.36
C ARG A 77 -2.03 0.06 -3.30
N LEU A 78 -0.80 0.54 -3.12
CA LEU A 78 -0.48 1.62 -2.18
C LEU A 78 -0.35 2.98 -2.87
N GLY A 79 0.27 3.04 -4.05
CA GLY A 79 0.55 4.28 -4.78
C GLY A 79 -0.59 4.80 -5.66
N GLY A 80 -1.69 4.05 -5.82
CA GLY A 80 -2.85 4.46 -6.61
C GLY A 80 -2.70 4.19 -8.11
N LEU A 81 -3.55 4.84 -8.91
CA LEU A 81 -3.64 4.64 -10.35
C LEU A 81 -2.35 5.13 -11.06
N ILE A 82 -1.68 4.21 -11.76
CA ILE A 82 -0.51 4.53 -12.59
C ILE A 82 -0.97 5.01 -13.97
N GLN A 83 -1.85 4.24 -14.61
CA GLN A 83 -2.36 4.57 -15.93
C GLN A 83 -3.69 3.86 -16.19
N ARG A 84 -4.60 4.59 -16.85
CA ARG A 84 -5.83 4.03 -17.40
C ARG A 84 -5.66 3.82 -18.90
N ILE A 85 -5.91 2.59 -19.36
CA ILE A 85 -5.83 2.18 -20.76
C ILE A 85 -7.26 1.97 -21.26
N PRO A 86 -7.79 2.86 -22.12
CA PRO A 86 -9.13 2.70 -22.68
C PRO A 86 -9.28 1.36 -23.43
N ALA A 87 -10.45 0.74 -23.32
CA ALA A 87 -10.78 -0.41 -24.14
C ALA A 87 -10.88 -0.02 -25.62
N THR A 88 -10.55 -0.97 -26.49
CA THR A 88 -10.71 -0.84 -27.93
C THR A 88 -12.09 -1.33 -28.37
N ALA A 89 -12.46 -1.09 -29.64
CA ALA A 89 -13.72 -1.56 -30.20
C ALA A 89 -13.92 -3.10 -30.14
N THR A 90 -12.84 -3.87 -29.98
CA THR A 90 -12.85 -5.33 -29.92
C THR A 90 -12.57 -5.90 -28.53
N GLY A 91 -12.48 -5.04 -27.50
CA GLY A 91 -12.22 -5.43 -26.12
C GLY A 91 -10.98 -4.77 -25.51
N PRO A 92 -10.44 -5.32 -24.40
CA PRO A 92 -9.34 -4.70 -23.66
C PRO A 92 -8.05 -4.64 -24.49
N ASP A 93 -7.36 -3.49 -24.43
CA ASP A 93 -6.09 -3.30 -25.12
C ASP A 93 -4.92 -3.95 -24.36
N VAL A 94 -4.77 -5.26 -24.57
CA VAL A 94 -3.68 -6.04 -23.99
C VAL A 94 -2.30 -5.68 -24.54
N ARG A 95 -2.20 -5.06 -25.72
CA ARG A 95 -0.90 -4.63 -26.27
C ARG A 95 -0.39 -3.39 -25.54
N ALA A 96 -1.27 -2.43 -25.31
CA ALA A 96 -0.97 -1.26 -24.49
C ALA A 96 -0.63 -1.69 -23.04
N LEU A 97 -1.39 -2.64 -22.48
CA LEU A 97 -1.09 -3.21 -21.16
C LEU A 97 0.32 -3.81 -21.13
N GLN A 98 0.66 -4.67 -22.09
CA GLN A 98 1.95 -5.34 -22.12
C GLN A 98 3.12 -4.35 -22.22
N THR A 99 2.94 -3.28 -22.99
CA THR A 99 3.95 -2.21 -23.12
C THR A 99 4.19 -1.52 -21.79
N LEU A 100 3.11 -1.17 -21.07
CA LEU A 100 3.20 -0.54 -19.77
C LEU A 100 3.84 -1.48 -18.73
N VAL A 101 3.42 -2.74 -18.68
CA VAL A 101 3.95 -3.72 -17.74
C VAL A 101 5.45 -3.95 -17.96
N GLN A 102 5.93 -3.95 -19.20
CA GLN A 102 7.37 -4.01 -19.50
C GLN A 102 8.12 -2.79 -18.97
N GLN A 103 7.56 -1.58 -19.11
CA GLN A 103 8.17 -0.36 -18.56
C GLN A 103 8.24 -0.42 -17.03
N ILE A 104 7.18 -0.90 -16.38
CA ILE A 104 7.16 -1.11 -14.93
C ILE A 104 8.22 -2.14 -14.52
N LYS A 105 8.33 -3.27 -15.23
CA LYS A 105 9.34 -4.31 -14.95
C LYS A 105 10.76 -3.79 -15.03
N THR A 106 11.08 -2.90 -15.97
CA THR A 106 12.40 -2.26 -16.07
C THR A 106 12.74 -1.43 -14.82
N ARG A 107 11.74 -0.82 -14.19
CA ARG A 107 11.91 -0.03 -12.97
C ARG A 107 11.91 -0.88 -11.69
N PHE A 108 11.23 -2.03 -11.72
CA PHE A 108 11.10 -2.96 -10.60
C PHE A 108 11.52 -4.38 -11.01
N PRO A 109 12.80 -4.62 -11.33
CA PRO A 109 13.27 -5.88 -11.91
C PRO A 109 13.05 -7.07 -10.97
N ASP A 110 13.18 -6.87 -9.66
CA ASP A 110 13.10 -7.93 -8.66
C ASP A 110 11.67 -8.34 -8.30
N LYS A 111 10.66 -7.60 -8.75
CA LYS A 111 9.25 -7.89 -8.45
C LYS A 111 8.67 -8.92 -9.42
N LEU A 112 7.96 -9.90 -8.88
CA LEU A 112 7.37 -11.01 -9.66
C LEU A 112 5.86 -11.13 -9.49
N GLU A 113 5.32 -10.46 -8.48
CA GLU A 113 3.92 -10.52 -8.08
C GLU A 113 3.07 -9.48 -8.80
N ALA A 114 1.87 -9.88 -9.21
CA ALA A 114 0.84 -8.96 -9.65
C ALA A 114 -0.55 -9.50 -9.30
N THR A 115 -1.52 -8.60 -9.20
CA THR A 115 -2.92 -8.94 -8.93
C THR A 115 -3.79 -8.46 -10.07
N VAL A 116 -4.68 -9.33 -10.56
CA VAL A 116 -5.72 -8.99 -11.53
C VAL A 116 -7.05 -8.97 -10.80
N LEU A 117 -7.73 -7.83 -10.82
CA LEU A 117 -9.05 -7.67 -10.25
C LEU A 117 -10.07 -7.57 -11.39
N ALA A 118 -11.11 -8.40 -11.36
CA ALA A 118 -12.12 -8.41 -12.41
C ALA A 118 -13.53 -8.19 -11.87
N GLU A 119 -14.36 -7.54 -12.67
CA GLU A 119 -15.80 -7.42 -12.38
C GLU A 119 -16.50 -8.77 -12.65
N PRO A 120 -17.62 -9.08 -11.96
CA PRO A 120 -18.31 -10.37 -12.08
C PRO A 120 -18.76 -10.76 -13.50
N ASP A 121 -18.94 -9.78 -14.38
CA ASP A 121 -19.34 -9.93 -15.78
C ASP A 121 -18.14 -10.06 -16.74
N THR A 122 -16.91 -10.02 -16.24
CA THR A 122 -15.70 -10.17 -17.05
C THR A 122 -15.61 -11.59 -17.62
N SER A 123 -15.45 -11.71 -18.93
CA SER A 123 -15.30 -13.02 -19.57
C SER A 123 -13.99 -13.71 -19.18
N TYR A 124 -14.03 -15.04 -19.09
CA TYR A 124 -12.85 -15.85 -18.79
C TYR A 124 -11.71 -15.64 -19.82
N ASP A 125 -12.06 -15.53 -21.11
CA ASP A 125 -11.11 -15.26 -22.19
C ASP A 125 -10.39 -13.92 -22.01
N THR A 126 -11.11 -12.88 -21.61
CA THR A 126 -10.53 -11.58 -21.27
C THR A 126 -9.54 -11.69 -20.11
N LEU A 127 -9.92 -12.39 -19.04
CA LEU A 127 -9.05 -12.62 -17.89
C LEU A 127 -7.74 -13.30 -18.30
N VAL A 128 -7.82 -14.39 -19.07
CA VAL A 128 -6.63 -15.13 -19.54
C VAL A 128 -5.74 -14.23 -20.40
N LYS A 129 -6.30 -13.46 -21.32
CA LYS A 129 -5.53 -12.53 -22.17
C LYS A 129 -4.77 -11.48 -21.35
N VAL A 130 -5.41 -10.92 -20.32
CA VAL A 130 -4.78 -9.96 -19.40
C VAL A 130 -3.66 -10.64 -18.62
N MET A 131 -3.90 -11.84 -18.08
CA MET A 131 -2.89 -12.60 -17.34
C MET A 131 -1.68 -12.96 -18.21
N ASP A 132 -1.89 -13.37 -19.46
CA ASP A 132 -0.81 -13.71 -20.39
C ASP A 132 0.04 -12.49 -20.73
N ALA A 133 -0.60 -11.33 -20.94
CA ALA A 133 0.09 -10.07 -21.18
C ALA A 133 0.97 -9.62 -19.99
N MET A 134 0.55 -9.96 -18.76
CA MET A 134 1.29 -9.62 -17.54
C MET A 134 2.38 -10.63 -17.17
N ARG A 135 2.26 -11.89 -17.61
CA ARG A 135 3.18 -12.98 -17.25
C ARG A 135 4.52 -12.87 -17.96
N ALA A 136 4.51 -12.62 -19.27
CA ALA A 136 5.71 -12.67 -20.09
C ALA A 136 5.71 -11.62 -21.22
N GLY A 137 6.90 -11.15 -21.56
CA GLY A 137 7.14 -10.15 -22.58
C GLY A 137 8.28 -10.53 -23.50
N HIS A 138 8.42 -9.75 -24.56
CA HIS A 138 9.58 -9.79 -25.43
C HIS A 138 10.38 -8.52 -25.13
N MET A 139 11.59 -8.68 -24.62
CA MET A 139 12.50 -7.57 -24.36
C MET A 139 13.65 -7.61 -25.36
N ALA A 140 14.00 -6.45 -25.91
CA ALA A 140 15.18 -6.31 -26.76
C ALA A 140 16.42 -6.26 -25.86
N GLN A 141 17.29 -7.26 -25.97
CA GLN A 141 18.58 -7.29 -25.29
C GLN A 141 19.68 -7.19 -26.35
N GLY A 142 20.10 -5.95 -26.63
CA GLY A 142 20.99 -5.64 -27.76
C GLY A 142 20.30 -5.93 -29.09
N ASP A 143 20.92 -6.78 -29.92
CA ASP A 143 20.44 -7.14 -31.26
C ASP A 143 19.50 -8.37 -31.26
N ARG A 144 19.08 -8.85 -30.08
CA ARG A 144 18.23 -10.04 -29.95
C ARG A 144 16.97 -9.74 -29.16
N VAL A 145 15.84 -10.22 -29.66
CA VAL A 145 14.58 -10.24 -28.93
C VAL A 145 14.54 -11.51 -28.09
N VAL A 146 14.61 -11.35 -26.77
CA VAL A 146 14.54 -12.46 -25.83
C VAL A 146 13.19 -12.45 -25.11
N ARG A 147 12.64 -13.65 -24.88
CA ARG A 147 11.46 -13.79 -24.03
C ARG A 147 11.88 -13.56 -22.59
N ALA A 148 11.32 -12.52 -21.99
CA ALA A 148 11.57 -12.14 -20.61
C ALA A 148 10.34 -12.42 -19.75
N GLU A 149 10.57 -12.84 -18.52
CA GLU A 149 9.52 -12.90 -17.51
C GLU A 149 9.19 -11.48 -17.03
N LEU A 150 7.90 -11.23 -16.81
CA LEU A 150 7.40 -9.96 -16.28
C LEU A 150 6.96 -10.19 -14.83
N PHE A 151 5.66 -10.43 -14.62
CA PHE A 151 5.08 -10.72 -13.31
C PHE A 151 4.42 -12.11 -13.35
N PRO A 152 5.19 -13.20 -13.18
CA PRO A 152 4.68 -14.56 -13.34
C PRO A 152 3.73 -14.98 -12.20
N ASN A 153 3.83 -14.38 -11.02
CA ASN A 153 3.06 -14.73 -9.83
C ASN A 153 1.78 -13.90 -9.80
N ILE A 154 0.77 -14.31 -10.58
CA ILE A 154 -0.48 -13.60 -10.74
C ILE A 154 -1.55 -14.15 -9.80
N SER A 155 -2.11 -13.27 -8.96
CA SER A 155 -3.31 -13.54 -8.15
C SER A 155 -4.54 -12.93 -8.81
N ILE A 156 -5.72 -13.52 -8.58
CA ILE A 156 -7.00 -13.03 -9.12
C ILE A 156 -7.91 -12.66 -7.95
N GLY A 157 -8.62 -11.54 -8.07
CA GLY A 157 -9.63 -11.10 -7.09
C GLY A 157 -10.78 -10.35 -7.74
N ASP A 158 -11.71 -9.90 -6.91
CA ASP A 158 -12.87 -9.13 -7.36
C ASP A 158 -12.53 -7.64 -7.43
N ALA A 159 -12.96 -7.00 -8.52
CA ALA A 159 -12.82 -5.55 -8.69
C ALA A 159 -13.72 -4.80 -7.68
N PRO A 160 -13.21 -3.72 -7.05
CA PRO A 160 -14.04 -2.89 -6.20
C PRO A 160 -15.16 -2.23 -7.01
N VAL A 161 -16.37 -2.30 -6.46
CA VAL A 161 -17.57 -1.71 -7.05
C VAL A 161 -17.40 -0.19 -7.06
N LYS A 162 -17.52 0.45 -8.24
CA LYS A 162 -17.62 1.91 -8.33
C LYS A 162 -18.96 2.32 -7.72
N THR A 163 -18.98 2.74 -6.46
CA THR A 163 -20.14 3.45 -5.92
C THR A 163 -20.24 4.78 -6.66
N ARG A 164 -21.29 4.92 -7.46
CA ARG A 164 -21.60 6.13 -8.22
C ARG A 164 -22.06 7.26 -7.30
#